data_AF-A0A554M4B7-F1
#
_entry.id   AF-A0A554M4B7-F1
#
_cell.length_a   1.000
_cell.length_b   1.000
_cell.length_c   1.000
_cell.angle_alpha   90.00
_cell.angle_beta   90.00
_cell.angle_gamma   90.00
#
_symmetry.space_group_name_H-M   'P 1'
#
loop_
_entity.id
_entity.type
_entity.pdbx_description
1 polymer ?
#
loop_
_entity_poly.entity_id
_entity_poly.type
_entity_poly.pdbx_seq_one_letter_code
_entity_poly.pdbx_strand_id
1 'polypeptide(L)'
;MPLTTRTFEELRKSNTDALERAHYTPNLEIEKLRKRRRERIQNLLEQGKYIEQLASVDDQKIASGIERNGKEVMQISTIQDDKHFKRFENQDLHNYIWNVLPDGIFKRFQELYCRPEHLIVPRYHINPNGYVTFEVDVRSLSLDLCLVSPDLIKDEFAQNTKLCEFTEDDNPLKRLEKKRAAIPKLKSLFAAAQPLQKGHHRFFVIKEPGNEKSHDTILEPEIAGTLLHIRNGRGEDAQNKKKSGPNIHPLRRRTVQHFKSAYSALRKPSHQTKNHDRELLQLTRLQVETEDLRRQCGTWKKTTPITEKTRIRDAGNSILATAEDILQDCKDIDKVKAAEKFAKVRPLLESSNPSAAMTTLLSGIGLLQERLTKMHPISGFNEQDRMTLMHAVAKQELIMRTYRKRLAIGTASFDKVSLPPNVSAMGIDPEALLQISLQPLATFAGRMQKKQVVLDAALTEGNREHASRTAVEMHIIGKLQGLRSCIDTIQLSIAGNCAIPVEDIEKFVQYFTQRQLLPQIIVPEYEQVFEKHRIDLSGIQVYIDQQIDVQPREEMYGQLKKYLDSLAIEDSVRALP
;
A
#
# COMPACT_ATOMS: atom_id res chain seq x y z
N MET A 1 5.25 -22.88 -0.73
CA MET A 1 4.84 -22.47 -2.10
C MET A 1 4.32 -21.03 -2.07
N PRO A 2 4.48 -20.21 -3.12
CA PRO A 2 3.92 -18.87 -3.14
C PRO A 2 2.39 -18.91 -2.97
N LEU A 3 1.84 -17.98 -2.19
CA LEU A 3 0.41 -17.85 -1.93
C LEU A 3 -0.30 -17.31 -3.18
N THR A 4 -0.63 -18.19 -4.11
CA THR A 4 -1.41 -17.84 -5.30
C THR A 4 -2.88 -18.11 -5.05
N THR A 5 -3.68 -17.04 -4.98
CA THR A 5 -5.15 -17.12 -4.92
C THR A 5 -5.67 -17.74 -6.21
N ARG A 6 -6.51 -18.79 -6.10
CA ARG A 6 -7.25 -19.37 -7.23
C ARG A 6 -8.70 -18.92 -7.21
N THR A 7 -9.25 -18.61 -8.37
CA THR A 7 -10.67 -18.24 -8.52
C THR A 7 -11.56 -19.48 -8.55
N PHE A 8 -12.87 -19.32 -8.27
CA PHE A 8 -13.80 -20.45 -8.46
C PHE A 8 -13.84 -20.93 -9.92
N GLU A 9 -13.64 -20.04 -10.90
CA GLU A 9 -13.59 -20.41 -12.32
C GLU A 9 -12.38 -21.28 -12.65
N GLU A 10 -11.20 -20.95 -12.11
CA GLU A 10 -10.01 -21.77 -12.27
C GLU A 10 -10.17 -23.16 -11.61
N LEU A 11 -10.82 -23.21 -10.43
CA LEU A 11 -11.08 -24.46 -9.73
C LEU A 11 -12.11 -25.32 -10.47
N ARG A 12 -13.20 -24.73 -10.97
CA ARG A 12 -14.18 -25.40 -11.83
C ARG A 12 -13.50 -25.98 -13.06
N LYS A 13 -12.75 -25.16 -13.81
CA LYS A 13 -12.02 -25.60 -14.99
C LYS A 13 -11.06 -26.74 -14.67
N SER A 14 -10.26 -26.60 -13.61
CA SER A 14 -9.34 -27.65 -13.19
C SER A 14 -10.06 -28.96 -12.82
N ASN A 15 -11.27 -28.89 -12.26
CA ASN A 15 -12.08 -30.05 -11.92
C ASN A 15 -12.71 -30.69 -13.17
N THR A 16 -13.26 -29.87 -14.08
CA THR A 16 -13.78 -30.31 -15.38
C THR A 16 -12.70 -30.99 -16.22
N ASP A 17 -11.53 -30.36 -16.37
CA ASP A 17 -10.38 -30.94 -17.09
C ASP A 17 -9.90 -32.26 -16.44
N ALA A 18 -10.09 -32.42 -15.13
CA ALA A 18 -9.77 -33.67 -14.43
C ALA A 18 -10.82 -34.77 -14.64
N LEU A 19 -12.10 -34.40 -14.73
CA LEU A 19 -13.21 -35.30 -15.09
C LEU A 19 -13.09 -35.77 -16.53
N GLU A 20 -12.75 -34.88 -17.47
CA GLU A 20 -12.51 -35.21 -18.88
C GLU A 20 -11.33 -36.17 -19.04
N ARG A 21 -10.22 -35.93 -18.32
CA ARG A 21 -9.07 -36.87 -18.27
C ARG A 21 -9.40 -38.21 -17.60
N ALA A 22 -10.43 -38.25 -16.75
CA ALA A 22 -10.98 -39.50 -16.22
C ALA A 22 -12.00 -40.15 -17.18
N HIS A 23 -12.20 -39.56 -18.36
CA HIS A 23 -13.17 -39.94 -19.38
C HIS A 23 -14.59 -40.06 -18.81
N TYR A 24 -14.99 -39.08 -17.99
CA TYR A 24 -16.36 -38.97 -17.49
C TYR A 24 -17.24 -38.26 -18.54
N THR A 25 -18.46 -38.77 -18.72
CA THR A 25 -19.55 -38.09 -19.44
C THR A 25 -20.83 -38.21 -18.62
N PRO A 26 -21.79 -37.27 -18.73
CA PRO A 26 -23.02 -37.30 -17.93
C PRO A 26 -23.84 -38.60 -18.06
N ASN A 27 -23.76 -39.26 -19.22
CA ASN A 27 -24.49 -40.51 -19.52
C ASN A 27 -23.70 -41.78 -19.17
N LEU A 28 -22.51 -41.64 -18.57
CA LEU A 28 -21.66 -42.79 -18.23
C LEU A 28 -22.21 -43.51 -16.99
N GLU A 29 -22.48 -44.81 -17.11
CA GLU A 29 -22.87 -45.64 -15.97
C GLU A 29 -21.66 -45.90 -15.05
N ILE A 30 -21.51 -45.05 -14.04
CA ILE A 30 -20.38 -45.04 -13.09
C ILE A 30 -20.22 -46.41 -12.38
N GLU A 31 -21.31 -47.13 -12.15
CA GLU A 31 -21.32 -48.42 -11.46
C GLU A 31 -20.60 -49.54 -12.23
N LYS A 32 -20.56 -49.46 -13.56
CA LYS A 32 -19.88 -50.44 -14.43
C LYS A 32 -18.37 -50.19 -14.57
N LEU A 33 -17.84 -49.12 -13.98
CA LEU A 33 -16.42 -48.80 -14.02
C LEU A 33 -15.60 -49.57 -12.96
N ARG A 34 -14.31 -49.78 -13.26
CA ARG A 34 -13.33 -50.33 -12.30
C ARG A 34 -13.28 -49.46 -11.02
N LYS A 35 -13.19 -50.10 -9.84
CA LYS A 35 -13.20 -49.47 -8.51
C LYS A 35 -12.37 -48.18 -8.43
N ARG A 36 -11.09 -48.23 -8.80
CA ARG A 36 -10.18 -47.07 -8.74
C ARG A 36 -10.63 -45.88 -9.61
N ARG A 37 -11.23 -46.14 -10.78
CA ARG A 37 -11.75 -45.08 -11.67
C ARG A 37 -13.07 -44.53 -11.15
N ARG A 38 -13.92 -45.39 -10.59
CA ARG A 38 -15.17 -45.03 -9.93
C ARG A 38 -14.93 -44.08 -8.76
N GLU A 39 -14.04 -44.46 -7.82
CA GLU A 39 -13.66 -43.65 -6.67
C GLU A 39 -13.09 -42.29 -7.09
N ARG A 40 -12.22 -42.27 -8.11
CA ARG A 40 -11.67 -41.02 -8.63
C ARG A 40 -12.75 -40.09 -9.21
N ILE A 41 -13.69 -40.61 -9.99
CA ILE A 41 -14.78 -39.81 -10.58
C ILE A 41 -15.73 -39.32 -9.48
N GLN A 42 -16.08 -40.18 -8.52
CA GLN A 42 -16.92 -39.80 -7.37
C GLN A 42 -16.27 -38.67 -6.56
N ASN A 43 -15.00 -38.79 -6.21
CA ASN A 43 -14.26 -37.75 -5.50
C ASN A 43 -14.23 -36.42 -6.28
N LEU A 44 -14.07 -36.46 -7.60
CA LEU A 44 -14.08 -35.25 -8.44
C LEU A 44 -15.48 -34.60 -8.50
N LEU A 45 -16.54 -35.40 -8.60
CA LEU A 45 -17.92 -34.90 -8.56
C LEU A 45 -18.28 -34.31 -7.20
N GLU A 46 -17.85 -34.95 -6.10
CA GLU A 46 -17.98 -34.42 -4.74
C GLU A 46 -17.22 -33.11 -4.56
N GLN A 47 -15.97 -33.04 -5.05
CA GLN A 47 -15.21 -31.80 -5.08
C GLN A 47 -15.91 -30.71 -5.91
N GLY A 48 -16.52 -31.05 -7.04
CA GLY A 48 -17.30 -30.11 -7.85
C GLY A 48 -18.50 -29.55 -7.09
N LYS A 49 -19.28 -30.42 -6.42
CA LYS A 49 -20.39 -29.99 -5.55
C LYS A 49 -19.89 -29.11 -4.41
N TYR A 50 -18.75 -29.45 -3.83
CA TYR A 50 -18.16 -28.68 -2.74
C TYR A 50 -17.69 -27.29 -3.19
N ILE A 51 -17.13 -27.17 -4.40
CA ILE A 51 -16.79 -25.87 -5.01
C ILE A 51 -18.04 -25.00 -5.15
N GLU A 52 -19.16 -25.54 -5.63
CA GLU A 52 -20.40 -24.77 -5.75
C GLU A 52 -21.01 -24.40 -4.39
N GLN A 53 -20.91 -25.29 -3.40
CA GLN A 53 -21.30 -24.95 -2.03
C GLN A 53 -20.48 -23.78 -1.50
N LEU A 54 -19.15 -23.77 -1.72
CA LEU A 54 -18.26 -22.67 -1.34
C LEU A 54 -18.53 -21.37 -2.10
N ALA A 55 -18.95 -21.45 -3.36
CA ALA A 55 -19.28 -20.30 -4.18
C ALA A 55 -20.65 -19.68 -3.86
N SER A 56 -21.59 -20.47 -3.32
CA SER A 56 -22.91 -19.98 -2.90
C SER A 56 -22.79 -18.94 -1.77
N VAL A 57 -23.63 -17.91 -1.87
CA VAL A 57 -23.77 -16.81 -0.90
C VAL A 57 -25.07 -16.93 -0.08
N ASP A 58 -25.76 -18.06 -0.13
CA ASP A 58 -27.09 -18.22 0.48
C ASP A 58 -27.03 -18.17 2.02
N ASP A 59 -25.95 -18.67 2.62
CA ASP A 59 -25.66 -18.50 4.06
C ASP A 59 -25.62 -17.02 4.46
N GLN A 60 -24.99 -16.18 3.62
CA GLN A 60 -24.91 -14.74 3.84
C GLN A 60 -26.27 -14.06 3.66
N LYS A 61 -27.10 -14.48 2.69
CA LYS A 61 -28.47 -13.96 2.51
C LYS A 61 -29.35 -14.27 3.72
N ILE A 62 -29.25 -15.48 4.25
CA ILE A 62 -29.99 -15.91 5.44
C ILE A 62 -29.53 -15.10 6.66
N ALA A 63 -28.21 -14.98 6.87
CA ALA A 63 -27.65 -14.26 8.00
C ALA A 63 -27.97 -12.75 7.99
N SER A 64 -27.93 -12.12 6.82
CA SER A 64 -28.29 -10.70 6.65
C SER A 64 -29.81 -10.46 6.60
N GLY A 65 -30.60 -11.52 6.50
CA GLY A 65 -32.05 -11.44 6.40
C GLY A 65 -32.55 -10.86 5.07
N ILE A 66 -31.72 -10.76 4.03
CA ILE A 66 -32.08 -10.14 2.74
C ILE A 66 -33.33 -10.77 2.12
N GLU A 67 -33.50 -12.09 2.23
CA GLU A 67 -34.70 -12.77 1.71
C GLU A 67 -35.98 -12.37 2.44
N ARG A 68 -35.88 -12.00 3.73
CA ARG A 68 -37.01 -11.57 4.57
C ARG A 68 -37.19 -10.04 4.53
N ASN A 69 -36.10 -9.30 4.34
CA ASN A 69 -35.98 -7.84 4.42
C ASN A 69 -35.81 -7.18 3.05
N GLY A 70 -36.27 -7.81 1.96
CA GLY A 70 -36.24 -7.25 0.60
C GLY A 70 -36.95 -5.90 0.41
N LYS A 71 -37.41 -5.28 1.51
CA LYS A 71 -37.91 -3.91 1.66
C LYS A 71 -36.84 -2.84 1.56
N GLU A 72 -35.58 -3.11 1.92
CA GLU A 72 -34.53 -2.06 1.97
C GLU A 72 -33.54 -2.13 0.80
N VAL A 73 -33.24 -3.34 0.34
CA VAL A 73 -32.24 -3.59 -0.70
C VAL A 73 -32.68 -4.65 -1.70
N MET A 74 -32.09 -4.64 -2.89
CA MET A 74 -32.34 -5.62 -3.96
C MET A 74 -31.06 -5.97 -4.72
N GLN A 75 -31.01 -7.19 -5.25
CA GLN A 75 -29.87 -7.67 -6.03
C GLN A 75 -29.97 -7.15 -7.46
N ILE A 76 -28.89 -6.55 -7.99
CA ILE A 76 -28.93 -5.85 -9.28
C ILE A 76 -29.35 -6.76 -10.44
N SER A 77 -28.93 -8.03 -10.41
CA SER A 77 -29.24 -9.04 -11.42
C SER A 77 -30.72 -9.46 -11.44
N THR A 78 -31.47 -9.17 -10.36
CA THR A 78 -32.92 -9.46 -10.29
C THR A 78 -33.78 -8.31 -10.83
N ILE A 79 -33.17 -7.18 -11.15
CA ILE A 79 -33.85 -6.03 -11.75
C ILE A 79 -34.20 -6.38 -13.19
N GLN A 80 -35.48 -6.52 -13.47
CA GLN A 80 -36.03 -6.71 -14.81
C GLN A 80 -36.62 -5.38 -15.33
N ASP A 81 -36.59 -5.21 -16.64
CA ASP A 81 -37.09 -4.06 -17.41
C ASP A 81 -38.17 -3.23 -16.69
N ASP A 82 -37.80 -2.01 -16.26
CA ASP A 82 -38.78 -1.04 -15.80
C ASP A 82 -39.57 -0.55 -17.04
N LYS A 83 -40.90 -0.75 -17.03
CA LYS A 83 -41.80 -0.34 -18.12
C LYS A 83 -41.68 1.15 -18.44
N HIS A 84 -41.18 1.96 -17.52
CA HIS A 84 -40.95 3.39 -17.69
C HIS A 84 -39.61 3.73 -18.37
N PHE A 85 -38.71 2.76 -18.54
CA PHE A 85 -37.36 2.95 -19.09
C PHE A 85 -37.04 2.06 -20.30
N LYS A 86 -37.83 2.19 -21.38
CA LYS A 86 -37.63 1.48 -22.67
C LYS A 86 -36.31 1.79 -23.42
N ARG A 87 -35.36 2.51 -22.79
CA ARG A 87 -34.17 3.06 -23.44
C ARG A 87 -32.91 2.22 -23.23
N PHE A 88 -32.91 1.31 -22.27
CA PHE A 88 -31.74 0.48 -21.93
C PHE A 88 -32.09 -1.00 -22.03
N GLU A 89 -31.16 -1.81 -22.56
CA GLU A 89 -31.17 -3.26 -22.36
C GLU A 89 -30.87 -3.55 -20.88
N ASN A 90 -31.27 -4.72 -20.38
CA ASN A 90 -31.13 -5.11 -18.96
C ASN A 90 -29.72 -4.80 -18.39
N GLN A 91 -28.66 -5.11 -19.13
CA GLN A 91 -27.27 -4.87 -18.68
C GLN A 91 -26.93 -3.38 -18.58
N ASP A 92 -27.44 -2.55 -19.49
CA ASP A 92 -27.23 -1.10 -19.48
C ASP A 92 -27.99 -0.44 -18.34
N LEU A 93 -29.19 -0.95 -18.01
CA LEU A 93 -29.96 -0.52 -16.84
C LEU A 93 -29.20 -0.86 -15.55
N HIS A 94 -28.66 -2.08 -15.43
CA HIS A 94 -27.85 -2.48 -14.28
C HIS A 94 -26.61 -1.58 -14.14
N ASN A 95 -25.89 -1.36 -15.23
CA ASN A 95 -24.73 -0.47 -15.25
C ASN A 95 -25.13 0.96 -14.85
N TYR A 96 -26.26 1.49 -15.36
CA TYR A 96 -26.73 2.83 -15.05
C TYR A 96 -27.05 2.99 -13.55
N ILE A 97 -27.86 2.11 -12.98
CA ILE A 97 -28.22 2.13 -11.55
C ILE A 97 -26.97 2.02 -10.68
N TRP A 98 -26.05 1.11 -11.03
CA TRP A 98 -24.79 0.99 -10.31
C TRP A 98 -23.96 2.27 -10.36
N ASN A 99 -23.86 2.90 -11.53
CA ASN A 99 -23.05 4.10 -11.70
C ASN A 99 -23.63 5.32 -10.97
N VAL A 100 -24.96 5.41 -10.85
CA VAL A 100 -25.63 6.47 -10.07
C VAL A 100 -25.49 6.27 -8.56
N LEU A 101 -25.28 5.03 -8.09
CA LEU A 101 -25.03 4.75 -6.68
C LEU A 101 -23.85 5.59 -6.13
N PRO A 102 -24.05 6.40 -5.06
CA PRO A 102 -23.01 7.21 -4.44
C PRO A 102 -21.74 6.40 -4.13
N ASP A 103 -20.59 7.01 -4.38
CA ASP A 103 -19.28 6.38 -4.15
C ASP A 103 -18.91 6.39 -2.65
N GLY A 104 -19.53 5.49 -1.90
CA GLY A 104 -19.31 5.24 -0.47
C GLY A 104 -18.60 3.92 -0.17
N ILE A 105 -18.33 3.65 1.11
CA ILE A 105 -17.68 2.41 1.55
C ILE A 105 -18.48 1.17 1.16
N PHE A 106 -19.81 1.24 1.24
CA PHE A 106 -20.74 0.17 0.82
C PHE A 106 -20.53 -0.25 -0.63
N LYS A 107 -20.61 0.70 -1.57
CA LYS A 107 -20.37 0.44 -3.00
C LYS A 107 -18.95 -0.11 -3.23
N ARG A 108 -17.94 0.52 -2.65
CA ARG A 108 -16.52 0.15 -2.84
C ARG A 108 -16.20 -1.25 -2.32
N PHE A 109 -16.78 -1.63 -1.19
CA PHE A 109 -16.64 -2.97 -0.63
C PHE A 109 -17.18 -4.02 -1.59
N GLN A 110 -18.33 -3.76 -2.20
CA GLN A 110 -18.89 -4.62 -3.22
C GLN A 110 -18.02 -4.69 -4.49
N GLU A 111 -17.47 -3.56 -4.97
CA GLU A 111 -16.55 -3.53 -6.13
C GLU A 111 -15.23 -4.29 -5.87
N LEU A 112 -14.88 -4.50 -4.60
CA LEU A 112 -13.71 -5.27 -4.18
C LEU A 112 -14.02 -6.78 -4.07
N TYR A 113 -15.15 -7.14 -3.46
CA TYR A 113 -15.35 -8.50 -2.95
C TYR A 113 -16.64 -9.20 -3.38
N CYS A 114 -17.53 -8.51 -4.08
CA CYS A 114 -18.75 -9.11 -4.62
C CYS A 114 -18.57 -9.45 -6.10
N ARG A 115 -19.24 -10.50 -6.56
CA ARG A 115 -19.35 -10.79 -8.00
C ARG A 115 -20.47 -9.93 -8.61
N PRO A 116 -20.39 -9.55 -9.90
CA PRO A 116 -21.42 -8.75 -10.57
C PRO A 116 -22.85 -9.25 -10.34
N GLU A 117 -23.04 -10.57 -10.41
CA GLU A 117 -24.32 -11.22 -10.20
C GLU A 117 -24.86 -11.02 -8.78
N HIS A 118 -24.01 -10.82 -7.77
CA HIS A 118 -24.35 -10.67 -6.35
C HIS A 118 -24.35 -9.24 -5.83
N LEU A 119 -24.17 -8.24 -6.71
CA LEU A 119 -24.22 -6.84 -6.31
C LEU A 119 -25.62 -6.47 -5.82
N ILE A 120 -25.66 -5.68 -4.75
CA ILE A 120 -26.86 -5.21 -4.09
C ILE A 120 -26.89 -3.69 -4.13
N VAL A 121 -28.08 -3.17 -4.43
CA VAL A 121 -28.40 -1.74 -4.39
C VAL A 121 -29.56 -1.52 -3.42
N PRO A 122 -29.62 -0.38 -2.71
CA PRO A 122 -30.84 0.00 -2.02
C PRO A 122 -31.98 0.13 -3.02
N ARG A 123 -33.21 -0.01 -2.52
CA ARG A 123 -34.39 0.25 -3.34
C ARG A 123 -34.34 1.66 -3.90
N TYR A 124 -34.91 1.81 -5.09
CA TYR A 124 -34.85 3.03 -5.85
C TYR A 124 -36.12 3.23 -6.68
N HIS A 125 -36.33 4.48 -7.08
CA HIS A 125 -37.32 4.87 -8.06
C HIS A 125 -36.64 5.60 -9.20
N ILE A 126 -37.11 5.36 -10.42
CA ILE A 126 -36.70 6.11 -11.60
C ILE A 126 -37.73 7.20 -11.84
N ASN A 127 -37.31 8.45 -11.71
CA ASN A 127 -38.18 9.60 -11.96
C ASN A 127 -38.55 9.69 -13.45
N PRO A 128 -39.63 10.41 -13.84
CA PRO A 128 -40.05 10.54 -15.25
C PRO A 128 -38.98 11.14 -16.18
N ASN A 129 -38.04 11.91 -15.63
CA ASN A 129 -36.87 12.47 -16.32
C ASN A 129 -35.68 11.50 -16.41
N GLY A 130 -35.81 10.30 -15.83
CA GLY A 130 -34.87 9.20 -15.89
C GLY A 130 -33.76 9.18 -14.87
N TYR A 131 -33.84 10.01 -13.83
CA TYR A 131 -32.88 9.93 -12.71
C TYR A 131 -33.30 8.89 -11.68
N VAL A 132 -32.34 8.08 -11.26
CA VAL A 132 -32.47 7.12 -10.17
C VAL A 132 -32.36 7.86 -8.83
N THR A 133 -33.34 7.67 -7.96
CA THR A 133 -33.33 8.15 -6.56
C THR A 133 -33.43 6.95 -5.64
N PHE A 134 -32.52 6.83 -4.68
CA PHE A 134 -32.53 5.73 -3.70
C PHE A 134 -33.42 6.08 -2.50
N GLU A 135 -34.17 5.10 -2.02
CA GLU A 135 -35.12 5.24 -0.90
C GLU A 135 -34.40 5.44 0.46
N VAL A 136 -33.12 5.06 0.55
CA VAL A 136 -32.31 5.09 1.77
C VAL A 136 -30.97 5.78 1.50
N ASP A 137 -30.41 6.46 2.51
CA ASP A 137 -29.05 6.96 2.41
C ASP A 137 -28.05 5.78 2.31
N VAL A 138 -27.39 5.70 1.16
CA VAL A 138 -26.40 4.66 0.84
C VAL A 138 -25.22 4.69 1.83
N ARG A 139 -24.96 5.84 2.46
CA ARG A 139 -23.88 6.00 3.45
C ARG A 139 -24.20 5.35 4.79
N SER A 140 -25.47 5.12 5.11
CA SER A 140 -25.89 4.45 6.35
C SER A 140 -26.08 2.94 6.21
N LEU A 141 -25.89 2.38 5.02
CA LEU A 141 -26.05 0.95 4.79
C LEU A 141 -24.93 0.14 5.44
N SER A 142 -25.31 -0.91 6.18
CA SER A 142 -24.36 -1.87 6.75
C SER A 142 -23.70 -2.72 5.66
N LEU A 143 -22.42 -3.05 5.87
CA LEU A 143 -21.69 -4.01 5.06
C LEU A 143 -22.17 -5.45 5.25
N ASP A 144 -22.97 -5.72 6.29
CA ASP A 144 -23.57 -7.04 6.53
C ASP A 144 -24.46 -7.49 5.38
N LEU A 145 -25.08 -6.53 4.69
CA LEU A 145 -25.90 -6.77 3.49
C LEU A 145 -25.07 -7.20 2.27
N CYS A 146 -23.75 -6.99 2.25
CA CYS A 146 -22.93 -7.32 1.08
C CYS A 146 -22.70 -8.83 0.95
N LEU A 147 -22.86 -9.38 -0.27
CA LEU A 147 -22.69 -10.80 -0.59
C LEU A 147 -21.29 -11.09 -1.14
N VAL A 148 -20.38 -11.41 -0.24
CA VAL A 148 -18.94 -11.54 -0.53
C VAL A 148 -18.63 -12.91 -1.14
N SER A 149 -17.82 -12.90 -2.20
CA SER A 149 -17.25 -14.11 -2.78
C SER A 149 -15.85 -14.38 -2.19
N PRO A 150 -15.62 -15.54 -1.53
CA PRO A 150 -14.35 -15.83 -0.87
C PRO A 150 -13.12 -15.79 -1.78
N ASP A 151 -13.28 -16.11 -3.07
CA ASP A 151 -12.19 -16.16 -4.04
C ASP A 151 -11.65 -14.77 -4.45
N LEU A 152 -12.44 -13.72 -4.23
CA LEU A 152 -12.03 -12.32 -4.45
C LEU A 152 -11.17 -11.77 -3.30
N ILE A 153 -11.11 -12.46 -2.16
CA ILE A 153 -10.21 -12.11 -1.06
C ILE A 153 -8.83 -12.69 -1.37
N LYS A 154 -7.84 -11.83 -1.60
CA LYS A 154 -6.45 -12.28 -1.88
C LYS A 154 -5.83 -12.93 -0.65
N ASP A 155 -5.06 -14.00 -0.85
CA ASP A 155 -4.35 -14.74 0.21
C ASP A 155 -3.45 -13.79 1.01
N GLU A 156 -2.61 -13.02 0.30
CA GLU A 156 -1.69 -12.04 0.90
C GLU A 156 -2.45 -10.97 1.70
N PHE A 157 -3.60 -10.50 1.20
CA PHE A 157 -4.41 -9.53 1.92
C PHE A 157 -4.97 -10.13 3.21
N ALA A 158 -5.53 -11.35 3.14
CA ALA A 158 -6.10 -12.04 4.28
C ALA A 158 -5.06 -12.28 5.40
N GLN A 159 -3.84 -12.71 5.04
CA GLN A 159 -2.76 -12.86 6.03
C GLN A 159 -2.29 -11.53 6.60
N ASN A 160 -2.03 -10.53 5.75
CA ASN A 160 -1.50 -9.23 6.20
C ASN A 160 -2.47 -8.46 7.11
N THR A 161 -3.77 -8.67 6.91
CA THR A 161 -4.85 -8.13 7.75
C THR A 161 -5.29 -9.10 8.84
N LYS A 162 -4.60 -10.22 9.01
CA LYS A 162 -4.89 -11.28 9.99
C LYS A 162 -6.36 -11.74 9.98
N LEU A 163 -6.99 -11.75 8.81
CA LEU A 163 -8.34 -12.29 8.64
C LEU A 163 -8.36 -13.79 8.87
N CYS A 164 -7.34 -14.49 8.36
CA CYS A 164 -7.09 -15.90 8.60
C CYS A 164 -5.63 -16.26 8.35
N GLU A 165 -5.17 -17.35 8.97
CA GLU A 165 -3.82 -17.89 8.79
C GLU A 165 -3.83 -19.08 7.84
N PHE A 166 -2.84 -19.13 6.94
CA PHE A 166 -2.64 -20.27 6.05
C PHE A 166 -1.41 -21.06 6.47
N THR A 167 -1.56 -22.38 6.53
CA THR A 167 -0.46 -23.32 6.76
C THR A 167 0.06 -23.86 5.44
N GLU A 168 1.22 -24.52 5.45
CA GLU A 168 1.81 -25.08 4.24
C GLU A 168 0.94 -26.20 3.61
N ASP A 169 0.17 -26.91 4.45
CA ASP A 169 -0.75 -27.99 4.05
C ASP A 169 -2.09 -27.50 3.48
N ASP A 170 -2.35 -26.19 3.52
CA ASP A 170 -3.59 -25.63 3.02
C ASP A 170 -3.60 -25.61 1.49
N ASN A 171 -4.35 -26.56 0.92
CA ASN A 171 -4.70 -26.56 -0.49
C ASN A 171 -5.66 -25.38 -0.83
N PRO A 172 -5.86 -25.05 -2.12
CA PRO A 172 -6.70 -23.92 -2.51
C PRO A 172 -8.14 -23.95 -1.96
N LEU A 173 -8.75 -25.14 -1.79
CA LEU A 173 -10.11 -25.28 -1.25
C LEU A 173 -10.15 -24.94 0.24
N LYS A 174 -9.22 -25.49 1.04
CA LYS A 174 -9.07 -25.16 2.46
C LYS A 174 -8.84 -23.67 2.69
N ARG A 175 -8.07 -23.01 1.80
CA ARG A 175 -7.89 -21.55 1.87
C ARG A 175 -9.18 -20.79 1.61
N LEU A 176 -10.01 -21.24 0.67
CA LEU A 176 -11.32 -20.63 0.40
C LEU A 176 -12.29 -20.84 1.57
N GLU A 177 -12.29 -22.01 2.20
CA GLU A 177 -13.06 -22.28 3.44
C GLU A 177 -12.68 -21.29 4.55
N LYS A 178 -11.38 -21.16 4.83
CA LYS A 178 -10.86 -20.21 5.82
C LYS A 178 -11.25 -18.77 5.49
N LYS A 179 -11.20 -18.38 4.21
CA LYS A 179 -11.64 -17.05 3.75
C LYS A 179 -13.13 -16.84 3.91
N ARG A 180 -13.96 -17.85 3.61
CA ARG A 180 -15.42 -17.80 3.82
C ARG A 180 -15.74 -17.56 5.30
N ALA A 181 -15.10 -18.31 6.19
CA ALA A 181 -15.25 -18.14 7.63
C ALA A 181 -14.79 -16.75 8.12
N ALA A 182 -13.84 -16.11 7.42
CA ALA A 182 -13.32 -14.79 7.75
C ALA A 182 -14.15 -13.60 7.19
N ILE A 183 -15.22 -13.86 6.42
CA ILE A 183 -16.06 -12.79 5.83
C ILE A 183 -16.61 -11.82 6.88
N PRO A 184 -17.14 -12.27 8.04
CA PRO A 184 -17.61 -11.34 9.07
C PRO A 184 -16.49 -10.41 9.58
N LYS A 185 -15.29 -10.96 9.86
CA LYS A 185 -14.11 -10.16 10.27
C LYS A 185 -13.70 -9.16 9.18
N LEU A 186 -13.79 -9.54 7.90
CA LEU A 186 -13.56 -8.65 6.76
C LEU A 186 -14.58 -7.50 6.71
N LYS A 187 -15.86 -7.77 6.94
CA LYS A 187 -16.91 -6.75 6.99
C LYS A 187 -16.67 -5.77 8.15
N SER A 188 -16.36 -6.26 9.34
CA SER A 188 -16.00 -5.42 10.49
C SER A 188 -14.76 -4.55 10.21
N LEU A 189 -13.74 -5.09 9.55
CA LEU A 189 -12.52 -4.37 9.17
C LEU A 189 -12.83 -3.12 8.34
N PHE A 190 -13.70 -3.27 7.34
CA PHE A 190 -14.09 -2.16 6.46
C PHE A 190 -15.12 -1.22 7.10
N ALA A 191 -15.96 -1.71 8.00
CA ALA A 191 -16.85 -0.86 8.80
C ALA A 191 -16.05 0.07 9.73
N ALA A 192 -14.93 -0.41 10.27
CA ALA A 192 -13.99 0.38 11.07
C ALA A 192 -13.08 1.32 10.24
N ALA A 193 -13.13 1.24 8.92
CA ALA A 193 -12.24 2.01 8.04
C ALA A 193 -12.80 3.39 7.72
N GLN A 194 -12.08 4.44 8.10
CA GLN A 194 -12.46 5.83 7.85
C GLN A 194 -11.52 6.50 6.85
N PRO A 195 -12.02 7.38 5.95
CA PRO A 195 -11.15 8.13 5.05
C PRO A 195 -10.07 8.89 5.81
N LEU A 196 -8.82 8.79 5.36
CA LEU A 196 -7.69 9.48 6.00
C LEU A 196 -7.83 11.01 5.95
N GLN A 197 -8.45 11.51 4.88
CA GLN A 197 -8.76 12.94 4.70
C GLN A 197 -10.18 13.08 4.14
N LYS A 198 -10.93 14.07 4.63
CA LYS A 198 -12.29 14.36 4.16
C LYS A 198 -12.27 14.66 2.66
N GLY A 199 -13.13 14.00 1.90
CA GLY A 199 -13.20 14.10 0.43
C GLY A 199 -12.12 13.32 -0.31
N HIS A 200 -11.14 12.73 0.38
CA HIS A 200 -10.15 11.86 -0.24
C HIS A 200 -10.51 10.40 0.02
N HIS A 201 -10.86 9.68 -1.03
CA HIS A 201 -11.45 8.36 -0.90
C HIS A 201 -10.49 7.22 -1.24
N ARG A 202 -9.17 7.42 -1.32
CA ARG A 202 -8.24 6.32 -1.68
C ARG A 202 -7.60 5.65 -0.49
N PHE A 203 -7.30 6.41 0.56
CA PHE A 203 -6.73 5.90 1.80
C PHE A 203 -7.75 5.94 2.92
N PHE A 204 -7.83 4.82 3.63
CA PHE A 204 -8.64 4.66 4.81
C PHE A 204 -7.75 4.22 5.97
N VAL A 205 -7.93 4.83 7.13
CA VAL A 205 -7.34 4.38 8.39
C VAL A 205 -8.33 3.47 9.09
N ILE A 206 -7.86 2.32 9.56
CA ILE A 206 -8.67 1.42 10.37
C ILE A 206 -8.66 1.97 11.79
N LYS A 207 -9.82 2.35 12.31
CA LYS A 207 -9.95 2.84 13.70
C LYS A 207 -10.16 1.67 14.65
N GLU A 208 -9.85 1.90 15.92
CA GLU A 208 -10.37 1.01 16.97
C GLU A 208 -11.90 1.07 16.95
N PRO A 209 -12.58 -0.06 17.21
CA PRO A 209 -14.01 -0.04 17.41
C PRO A 209 -14.33 0.90 18.58
N GLY A 210 -15.10 1.95 18.34
CA GLY A 210 -15.63 2.74 19.44
C GLY A 210 -16.60 1.88 20.26
N ASN A 211 -16.80 2.20 21.54
CA ASN A 211 -17.82 1.59 22.42
C ASN A 211 -19.28 1.80 21.93
N GLU A 212 -19.49 2.21 20.68
CA GLU A 212 -20.81 2.32 20.08
C GLU A 212 -21.36 0.91 19.80
N LYS A 213 -22.55 0.67 20.34
CA LYS A 213 -23.21 -0.63 20.53
C LYS A 213 -23.61 -1.34 19.24
N SER A 214 -22.67 -1.69 18.36
CA SER A 214 -22.96 -2.50 17.18
C SER A 214 -21.90 -3.57 16.98
N HIS A 215 -22.24 -4.77 17.46
CA HIS A 215 -21.63 -6.07 17.19
C HIS A 215 -20.25 -6.33 17.82
N ASP A 216 -20.11 -7.52 18.43
CA ASP A 216 -18.87 -8.10 18.95
C ASP A 216 -17.71 -7.86 17.97
N THR A 217 -16.90 -6.83 18.22
CA THR A 217 -15.88 -6.47 17.23
C THR A 217 -14.71 -7.45 17.31
N ILE A 218 -14.67 -8.37 16.35
CA ILE A 218 -13.65 -9.42 16.18
C ILE A 218 -12.36 -8.85 15.56
N LEU A 219 -11.99 -7.60 15.84
CA LEU A 219 -10.80 -6.98 15.27
C LEU A 219 -9.64 -7.01 16.26
N GLU A 220 -8.48 -7.46 15.78
CA GLU A 220 -7.27 -7.45 16.59
C GLU A 220 -6.77 -6.01 16.81
N PRO A 221 -6.40 -5.63 18.04
CA PRO A 221 -5.90 -4.28 18.35
C PRO A 221 -4.71 -3.85 17.48
N GLU A 222 -3.88 -4.79 17.03
CA GLU A 222 -2.70 -4.53 16.22
C GLU A 222 -3.00 -3.97 14.82
N ILE A 223 -4.22 -4.19 14.31
CA ILE A 223 -4.65 -3.69 13.00
C ILE A 223 -5.10 -2.23 13.09
N ALA A 224 -5.46 -1.76 14.29
CA ALA A 224 -5.88 -0.38 14.49
C ALA A 224 -4.74 0.60 14.17
N GLY A 225 -5.09 1.66 13.44
CA GLY A 225 -4.20 2.68 12.91
C GLY A 225 -3.42 2.28 11.66
N THR A 226 -3.62 1.07 11.13
CA THR A 226 -3.08 0.67 9.82
C THR A 226 -3.94 1.21 8.68
N LEU A 227 -3.43 1.13 7.44
CA LEU A 227 -4.05 1.78 6.28
C LEU A 227 -4.56 0.78 5.23
N LEU A 228 -5.72 1.06 4.65
CA LEU A 228 -6.23 0.45 3.44
C LEU A 228 -6.13 1.45 2.29
N HIS A 229 -5.55 1.02 1.18
CA HIS A 229 -5.49 1.78 -0.06
C HIS A 229 -6.37 1.13 -1.12
N ILE A 230 -7.49 1.76 -1.43
CA ILE A 230 -8.43 1.32 -2.45
C ILE A 230 -8.14 2.06 -3.76
N ARG A 231 -7.82 1.30 -4.81
CA ARG A 231 -7.53 1.82 -6.16
C ARG A 231 -8.51 1.24 -7.17
N ASN A 232 -8.75 1.99 -8.24
CA ASN A 232 -9.42 1.43 -9.41
C ASN A 232 -8.52 0.33 -10.00
N GLY A 233 -9.11 -0.83 -10.29
CA GLY A 233 -8.39 -1.90 -10.97
C GLY A 233 -7.97 -1.44 -12.37
N ARG A 234 -6.81 -1.94 -12.83
CA ARG A 234 -6.43 -1.84 -14.24
C ARG A 234 -7.26 -2.86 -15.03
N GLY A 235 -8.52 -2.55 -15.30
CA GLY A 235 -9.32 -3.35 -16.25
C GLY A 235 -8.98 -2.95 -17.68
N GLU A 236 -8.90 -3.94 -18.57
CA GLU A 236 -8.79 -3.77 -20.03
C GLU A 236 -9.93 -2.90 -20.61
N ASP A 237 -11.04 -2.76 -19.88
CA ASP A 237 -12.23 -1.98 -20.27
C ASP A 237 -12.06 -0.45 -20.28
N ALA A 238 -10.94 0.08 -19.77
CA ALA A 238 -10.67 1.52 -19.84
C ALA A 238 -10.55 2.02 -21.29
N GLN A 239 -10.24 1.13 -22.25
CA GLN A 239 -10.13 1.46 -23.67
C GLN A 239 -11.48 1.52 -24.40
N ASN A 240 -12.56 0.96 -23.84
CA ASN A 240 -13.89 0.96 -24.47
C ASN A 240 -14.77 2.16 -24.08
N LYS A 241 -14.18 3.24 -23.56
CA LYS A 241 -14.87 4.49 -23.18
C LYS A 241 -15.60 5.24 -24.32
N LYS A 242 -15.57 4.75 -25.56
CA LYS A 242 -16.06 5.50 -26.74
C LYS A 242 -17.49 5.20 -27.20
N LYS A 243 -18.24 4.26 -26.58
CA LYS A 243 -19.53 3.84 -27.17
C LYS A 243 -20.79 4.00 -26.31
N SER A 244 -20.69 4.31 -25.03
CA SER A 244 -21.85 4.34 -24.15
C SER A 244 -22.08 5.75 -23.59
N GLY A 245 -23.36 6.16 -23.48
CA GLY A 245 -23.76 7.51 -23.06
C GLY A 245 -23.20 7.91 -21.68
N PRO A 246 -23.42 9.18 -21.24
CA PRO A 246 -22.66 9.82 -20.17
C PRO A 246 -22.64 9.15 -18.79
N ASN A 247 -23.40 8.07 -18.55
CA ASN A 247 -23.46 7.34 -17.27
C ASN A 247 -23.57 5.81 -17.39
N ILE A 248 -23.26 5.23 -18.56
CA ILE A 248 -23.35 3.77 -18.77
C ILE A 248 -21.94 3.25 -18.95
N HIS A 249 -21.29 2.92 -17.85
CA HIS A 249 -19.98 2.30 -17.83
C HIS A 249 -20.08 0.89 -17.27
N PRO A 250 -19.27 -0.05 -17.80
CA PRO A 250 -19.20 -1.38 -17.22
C PRO A 250 -18.78 -1.31 -15.74
N LEU A 251 -19.28 -2.28 -14.98
CA LEU A 251 -18.99 -2.44 -13.56
C LEU A 251 -17.48 -2.43 -13.31
N ARG A 252 -17.04 -1.51 -12.45
CA ARG A 252 -15.62 -1.32 -12.16
C ARG A 252 -15.17 -2.31 -11.09
N ARG A 253 -14.10 -3.03 -11.36
CA ARG A 253 -13.37 -3.78 -10.33
C ARG A 253 -12.39 -2.85 -9.61
N ARG A 254 -12.35 -2.93 -8.29
CA ARG A 254 -11.34 -2.25 -7.47
C ARG A 254 -10.30 -3.24 -6.96
N THR A 255 -9.19 -2.69 -6.51
CA THR A 255 -8.16 -3.43 -5.79
C THR A 255 -7.89 -2.74 -4.47
N VAL A 256 -7.63 -3.51 -3.43
CA VAL A 256 -7.22 -3.00 -2.13
C VAL A 256 -5.83 -3.50 -1.79
N GLN A 257 -5.05 -2.65 -1.13
CA GLN A 257 -3.78 -2.98 -0.54
C GLN A 257 -3.79 -2.55 0.93
N HIS A 258 -3.31 -3.42 1.82
CA HIS A 258 -3.09 -3.09 3.22
C HIS A 258 -1.65 -2.61 3.43
N PHE A 259 -1.48 -1.65 4.34
CA PHE A 259 -0.19 -1.15 4.78
C PHE A 259 -0.14 -1.14 6.31
N LYS A 260 0.82 -1.87 6.87
CA LYS A 260 1.06 -1.96 8.32
C LYS A 260 1.44 -0.62 8.96
N SER A 261 1.97 0.32 8.18
CA SER A 261 2.31 1.67 8.67
C SER A 261 2.07 2.75 7.63
N ALA A 262 1.84 3.98 8.09
CA ALA A 262 1.74 5.15 7.22
C ALA A 262 3.03 5.41 6.42
N TYR A 263 4.19 5.15 7.02
CA TYR A 263 5.48 5.23 6.31
C TYR A 263 5.62 4.19 5.20
N SER A 264 5.17 2.95 5.42
CA SER A 264 5.15 1.93 4.36
C SER A 264 4.24 2.34 3.20
N ALA A 265 3.09 2.95 3.50
CA ALA A 265 2.17 3.49 2.50
C ALA A 265 2.81 4.65 1.72
N LEU A 266 3.59 5.51 2.39
CA LEU A 266 4.26 6.67 1.80
C LEU A 266 5.48 6.32 0.94
N ARG A 267 6.21 5.26 1.29
CA ARG A 267 7.37 4.77 0.53
C ARG A 267 7.01 4.42 -0.92
N LYS A 268 5.86 3.78 -1.13
CA LYS A 268 5.43 3.35 -2.48
C LYS A 268 5.24 4.51 -3.47
N PRO A 269 4.40 5.53 -3.23
CA PRO A 269 4.27 6.66 -4.14
C PRO A 269 5.57 7.47 -4.25
N SER A 270 6.33 7.63 -3.15
CA SER A 270 7.60 8.37 -3.19
C SER A 270 8.65 7.70 -4.09
N HIS A 271 8.80 6.38 -3.98
CA HIS A 271 9.68 5.60 -4.86
C HIS A 271 9.20 5.65 -6.32
N GLN A 272 7.88 5.57 -6.56
CA GLN A 272 7.31 5.67 -7.91
C GLN A 272 7.61 7.03 -8.55
N THR A 273 7.33 8.13 -7.85
CA THR A 273 7.58 9.50 -8.34
C THR A 273 9.06 9.71 -8.64
N LYS A 274 9.94 9.42 -7.67
CA LYS A 274 11.39 9.63 -7.84
C LYS A 274 11.99 8.77 -8.94
N ASN A 275 11.60 7.50 -9.07
CA ASN A 275 12.12 6.65 -10.14
C ASN A 275 11.67 7.14 -11.52
N HIS A 276 10.44 7.65 -11.62
CA HIS A 276 9.95 8.23 -12.87
C HIS A 276 10.68 9.53 -13.23
N ASP A 277 10.88 10.43 -12.26
CA ASP A 277 11.61 11.68 -12.48
C ASP A 277 13.08 11.40 -12.84
N ARG A 278 13.70 10.42 -12.18
CA ARG A 278 15.06 9.97 -12.49
C ARG A 278 15.14 9.37 -13.89
N GLU A 279 14.22 8.47 -14.23
CA GLU A 279 14.13 7.88 -15.56
C GLU A 279 13.97 8.97 -16.63
N LEU A 280 13.09 9.94 -16.39
CA LEU A 280 12.86 11.06 -17.29
C LEU A 280 14.15 11.87 -17.49
N LEU A 281 14.85 12.21 -16.41
CA LEU A 281 16.10 12.97 -16.47
C LEU A 281 17.23 12.18 -17.15
N GLN A 282 17.38 10.90 -16.83
CA GLN A 282 18.38 10.00 -17.44
C GLN A 282 18.16 9.87 -18.95
N LEU A 283 16.92 9.61 -19.38
CA LEU A 283 16.59 9.48 -20.79
C LEU A 283 16.71 10.82 -21.54
N THR A 284 16.30 11.92 -20.93
CA THR A 284 16.45 13.27 -21.52
C THR A 284 17.93 13.62 -21.70
N ARG A 285 18.75 13.36 -20.68
CA ARG A 285 20.20 13.56 -20.75
C ARG A 285 20.82 12.70 -21.84
N LEU A 286 20.49 11.41 -21.88
CA LEU A 286 21.00 10.49 -22.89
C LEU A 286 20.59 10.92 -24.31
N GLN A 287 19.37 11.43 -24.48
CA GLN A 287 18.91 11.98 -25.76
C GLN A 287 19.77 13.18 -26.19
N VAL A 288 20.04 14.12 -25.27
CA VAL A 288 20.88 15.29 -25.56
C VAL A 288 22.32 14.88 -25.91
N GLU A 289 22.91 13.97 -25.13
CA GLU A 289 24.29 13.49 -25.35
C GLU A 289 24.41 12.72 -26.69
N THR A 290 23.44 11.87 -27.02
CA THR A 290 23.43 11.13 -28.30
C THR A 290 23.12 12.04 -29.49
N GLU A 291 22.31 13.09 -29.33
CA GLU A 291 22.12 14.14 -30.33
C GLU A 291 23.40 14.94 -30.58
N ASP A 292 24.16 15.24 -29.53
CA ASP A 292 25.45 15.92 -29.67
C ASP A 292 26.47 15.03 -30.39
N LEU A 293 26.60 13.76 -29.99
CA LEU A 293 27.44 12.79 -30.68
C LEU A 293 27.07 12.64 -32.16
N ARG A 294 25.77 12.65 -32.48
CA ARG A 294 25.28 12.63 -33.86
C ARG A 294 25.73 13.86 -34.64
N ARG A 295 25.70 15.06 -34.04
CA ARG A 295 26.19 16.31 -34.67
C ARG A 295 27.69 16.25 -34.91
N GLN A 296 28.46 15.73 -33.94
CA GLN A 296 29.91 15.52 -34.09
C GLN A 296 30.22 14.50 -35.19
N CYS A 297 29.47 13.40 -35.31
CA CYS A 297 29.60 12.48 -36.44
C CYS A 297 29.37 13.19 -37.80
N GLY A 298 28.51 14.20 -37.84
CA GLY A 298 28.24 15.00 -39.03
C GLY A 298 29.43 15.88 -39.49
N THR A 299 30.36 16.23 -38.59
CA THR A 299 31.58 16.96 -38.94
C THR A 299 32.72 16.04 -39.40
N TRP A 300 32.55 14.73 -39.25
CA TRP A 300 33.53 13.71 -39.64
C TRP A 300 33.59 13.56 -41.16
N LYS A 301 34.60 14.17 -41.78
CA LYS A 301 34.94 14.04 -43.20
C LYS A 301 36.19 13.17 -43.37
N LYS A 302 36.44 12.74 -44.62
CA LYS A 302 37.70 12.05 -44.96
C LYS A 302 38.93 12.89 -44.54
N THR A 303 38.85 14.21 -44.72
CA THR A 303 39.89 15.20 -44.41
C THR A 303 39.98 15.61 -42.94
N THR A 304 39.09 15.15 -42.05
CA THR A 304 39.12 15.50 -40.62
C THR A 304 40.42 14.97 -39.98
N PRO A 305 41.14 15.77 -39.16
CA PRO A 305 42.35 15.36 -38.48
C PRO A 305 42.17 14.09 -37.64
N ILE A 306 43.22 13.26 -37.56
CA ILE A 306 43.19 12.01 -36.79
C ILE A 306 42.89 12.27 -35.32
N THR A 307 43.45 13.34 -34.75
CA THR A 307 43.21 13.76 -33.35
C THR A 307 41.73 14.04 -33.07
N GLU A 308 41.02 14.68 -34.00
CA GLU A 308 39.60 14.99 -33.89
C GLU A 308 38.73 13.73 -34.08
N LYS A 309 39.09 12.84 -35.01
CA LYS A 309 38.45 11.53 -35.18
C LYS A 309 38.55 10.66 -33.91
N THR A 310 39.72 10.64 -33.29
CA THR A 310 39.93 9.91 -32.02
C THR A 310 39.07 10.51 -30.91
N ARG A 311 39.04 11.85 -30.77
CA ARG A 311 38.18 12.52 -29.79
C ARG A 311 36.70 12.16 -29.94
N ILE A 312 36.17 12.15 -31.16
CA ILE A 312 34.77 11.79 -31.42
C ILE A 312 34.52 10.31 -31.08
N ARG A 313 35.48 9.43 -31.37
CA ARG A 313 35.38 8.00 -31.00
C ARG A 313 35.36 7.81 -29.48
N ASP A 314 36.22 8.50 -28.75
CA ASP A 314 36.30 8.38 -27.29
C ASP A 314 35.04 8.94 -26.62
N ALA A 315 34.56 10.10 -27.08
CA ALA A 315 33.28 10.66 -26.64
C ALA A 315 32.11 9.71 -26.96
N GLY A 316 32.11 9.11 -28.15
CA GLY A 316 31.13 8.11 -28.56
C GLY A 316 31.14 6.89 -27.64
N ASN A 317 32.32 6.33 -27.37
CA ASN A 317 32.46 5.17 -26.48
C ASN A 317 31.96 5.46 -25.07
N SER A 318 32.25 6.64 -24.52
CA SER A 318 31.76 7.06 -23.19
C SER A 318 30.24 7.20 -23.14
N ILE A 319 29.63 7.85 -24.15
CA ILE A 319 28.17 8.05 -24.21
C ILE A 319 27.46 6.70 -24.43
N LEU A 320 27.99 5.83 -25.29
CA LEU A 320 27.41 4.53 -25.57
C LEU A 320 27.52 3.56 -24.38
N ALA A 321 28.61 3.60 -23.61
CA ALA A 321 28.71 2.86 -22.36
C ALA A 321 27.65 3.32 -21.34
N THR A 322 27.43 4.64 -21.22
CA THR A 322 26.35 5.19 -20.38
C THR A 322 24.97 4.76 -20.88
N ALA A 323 24.77 4.69 -22.20
CA ALA A 323 23.53 4.23 -22.82
C ALA A 323 23.26 2.75 -22.52
N GLU A 324 24.29 1.91 -22.58
CA GLU A 324 24.23 0.50 -22.21
C GLU A 324 23.77 0.36 -20.75
N ASP A 325 24.42 1.01 -19.80
CA ASP A 325 24.05 0.98 -18.37
C ASP A 325 22.59 1.40 -18.10
N ILE A 326 22.12 2.49 -18.73
CA ILE A 326 20.77 3.03 -18.49
C ILE A 326 19.68 2.12 -19.11
N LEU A 327 19.98 1.43 -20.20
CA LEU A 327 18.98 0.72 -21.02
C LEU A 327 18.99 -0.81 -20.85
N GLN A 328 20.07 -1.41 -20.32
CA GLN A 328 20.29 -2.87 -20.27
C GLN A 328 19.30 -3.64 -19.37
N ASP A 329 18.79 -3.02 -18.30
CA ASP A 329 17.84 -3.65 -17.36
C ASP A 329 16.37 -3.28 -17.60
N CYS A 330 16.04 -2.74 -18.76
CA CYS A 330 14.70 -2.22 -19.02
C CYS A 330 13.75 -3.27 -19.62
N LYS A 331 12.56 -3.43 -19.02
CA LYS A 331 11.44 -4.23 -19.57
C LYS A 331 10.66 -3.51 -20.68
N ASP A 332 10.98 -2.24 -20.95
CA ASP A 332 10.27 -1.41 -21.91
C ASP A 332 10.80 -1.64 -23.33
N ILE A 333 9.88 -1.87 -24.28
CA ILE A 333 10.23 -2.29 -25.64
C ILE A 333 11.00 -1.23 -26.43
N ASP A 334 10.75 0.05 -26.18
CA ASP A 334 11.41 1.15 -26.90
C ASP A 334 12.84 1.32 -26.39
N LYS A 335 13.05 1.16 -25.09
CA LYS A 335 14.39 1.17 -24.48
C LYS A 335 15.26 0.00 -24.95
N VAL A 336 14.71 -1.20 -25.00
CA VAL A 336 15.42 -2.39 -25.50
C VAL A 336 15.87 -2.16 -26.95
N LYS A 337 14.97 -1.68 -27.81
CA LYS A 337 15.31 -1.36 -29.20
C LYS A 337 16.32 -0.22 -29.31
N ALA A 338 16.24 0.80 -28.46
CA ALA A 338 17.21 1.89 -28.44
C ALA A 338 18.61 1.37 -28.08
N ALA A 339 18.71 0.50 -27.07
CA ALA A 339 19.97 -0.15 -26.69
C ALA A 339 20.59 -0.94 -27.85
N GLU A 340 19.78 -1.75 -28.55
CA GLU A 340 20.24 -2.49 -29.73
C GLU A 340 20.77 -1.58 -30.86
N LYS A 341 20.18 -0.39 -31.02
CA LYS A 341 20.68 0.60 -31.98
C LYS A 341 22.00 1.20 -31.51
N PHE A 342 22.10 1.62 -30.26
CA PHE A 342 23.33 2.22 -29.72
C PHE A 342 24.51 1.23 -29.72
N ALA A 343 24.29 -0.05 -29.39
CA ALA A 343 25.32 -1.08 -29.47
C ALA A 343 25.94 -1.21 -30.89
N LYS A 344 25.16 -0.94 -31.94
CA LYS A 344 25.63 -0.98 -33.34
C LYS A 344 26.45 0.24 -33.73
N VAL A 345 26.44 1.33 -32.95
CA VAL A 345 27.18 2.56 -33.27
C VAL A 345 28.68 2.38 -33.02
N ARG A 346 29.07 1.69 -31.95
CA ARG A 346 30.47 1.46 -31.57
C ARG A 346 31.33 0.87 -32.70
N PRO A 347 30.96 -0.28 -33.33
CA PRO A 347 31.73 -0.83 -34.44
C PRO A 347 31.73 0.07 -35.69
N LEU A 348 30.73 0.92 -35.87
CA LEU A 348 30.67 1.87 -37.00
C LEU A 348 31.64 3.05 -36.81
N LEU A 349 31.86 3.49 -35.57
CA LEU A 349 32.87 4.50 -35.24
C LEU A 349 34.30 3.94 -35.34
N GLU A 350 34.50 2.67 -34.99
CA GLU A 350 35.79 1.98 -35.13
C GLU A 350 36.16 1.77 -36.60
N SER A 351 35.21 1.31 -37.42
CA SER A 351 35.37 1.14 -38.87
C SER A 351 35.35 2.46 -39.67
N SER A 352 35.28 3.61 -38.99
CA SER A 352 35.30 4.95 -39.60
C SER A 352 34.19 5.19 -40.62
N ASN A 353 32.96 4.71 -40.33
CA ASN A 353 31.76 4.92 -41.14
C ASN A 353 30.77 5.89 -40.43
N PRO A 354 31.05 7.20 -40.42
CA PRO A 354 30.27 8.17 -39.65
C PRO A 354 28.84 8.35 -40.17
N SER A 355 28.60 8.13 -41.47
CA SER A 355 27.26 8.23 -42.06
C SER A 355 26.33 7.12 -41.54
N ALA A 356 26.83 5.87 -41.49
CA ALA A 356 26.06 4.76 -40.92
C ALA A 356 25.88 4.92 -39.39
N ALA A 357 26.91 5.40 -38.69
CA ALA A 357 26.82 5.72 -37.26
C ALA A 357 25.74 6.78 -37.00
N MET A 358 25.71 7.86 -37.79
CA MET A 358 24.73 8.94 -37.67
C MET A 358 23.29 8.47 -37.90
N THR A 359 23.05 7.67 -38.94
CA THR A 359 21.71 7.10 -39.21
C THR A 359 21.26 6.17 -38.08
N THR A 360 22.18 5.38 -37.53
CA THR A 360 21.89 4.48 -36.41
C THR A 360 21.59 5.25 -35.12
N LEU A 361 22.36 6.32 -34.83
CA LEU A 361 22.10 7.24 -33.72
C LEU A 361 20.74 7.92 -33.85
N LEU A 362 20.39 8.42 -35.05
CA LEU A 362 19.06 9.00 -35.32
C LEU A 362 17.93 8.02 -34.99
N SER A 363 18.07 6.76 -35.40
CA SER A 363 17.09 5.72 -35.11
C SER A 363 16.98 5.42 -33.62
N GLY A 364 18.09 5.41 -32.88
CA GLY A 364 18.08 5.24 -31.42
C GLY A 364 17.43 6.42 -30.69
N ILE A 365 17.76 7.66 -31.09
CA ILE A 365 17.17 8.89 -30.55
C ILE A 365 15.65 8.92 -30.75
N GLY A 366 15.15 8.51 -31.92
CA GLY A 366 13.70 8.44 -32.18
C GLY A 366 12.97 7.49 -31.22
N LEU A 367 13.59 6.35 -30.88
CA LEU A 367 13.03 5.39 -29.92
C LEU A 367 13.04 5.94 -28.49
N LEU A 368 14.08 6.69 -28.10
CA LEU A 368 14.08 7.41 -26.81
C LEU A 368 12.97 8.47 -26.76
N GLN A 369 12.77 9.22 -27.85
CA GLN A 369 11.68 10.21 -27.96
C GLN A 369 10.30 9.56 -27.87
N GLU A 370 10.10 8.41 -28.50
CA GLU A 370 8.85 7.65 -28.35
C GLU A 370 8.61 7.24 -26.90
N ARG A 371 9.64 6.74 -26.21
CA ARG A 371 9.54 6.41 -24.79
C ARG A 371 9.18 7.63 -23.95
N LEU A 372 9.86 8.75 -24.14
CA LEU A 372 9.59 10.01 -23.44
C LEU A 372 8.15 10.50 -23.69
N THR A 373 7.63 10.33 -24.90
CA THR A 373 6.26 10.69 -25.26
C THR A 373 5.23 9.75 -24.61
N LYS A 374 5.56 8.46 -24.48
CA LYS A 374 4.74 7.44 -23.79
C LYS A 374 4.84 7.52 -22.26
N MET A 375 5.87 8.19 -21.72
CA MET A 375 5.97 8.49 -20.29
C MET A 375 4.93 9.53 -19.90
N HIS A 376 3.71 9.08 -19.62
CA HIS A 376 2.70 9.92 -19.02
C HIS A 376 3.15 10.37 -17.61
N PRO A 377 2.83 11.62 -17.21
CA PRO A 377 3.04 12.05 -15.84
C PRO A 377 2.43 11.01 -14.91
N ILE A 378 3.17 10.61 -13.88
CA ILE A 378 2.58 9.83 -12.79
C ILE A 378 1.30 10.55 -12.38
N SER A 379 0.17 9.85 -12.54
CA SER A 379 -1.17 10.45 -12.46
C SER A 379 -1.28 11.39 -11.26
N GLY A 380 -1.99 12.52 -11.40
CA GLY A 380 -2.20 13.45 -10.28
C GLY A 380 -2.68 12.77 -8.99
N PHE A 381 -3.33 11.61 -9.09
CA PHE A 381 -3.70 10.78 -7.95
C PHE A 381 -2.54 10.23 -7.12
N ASN A 382 -1.42 9.84 -7.72
CA ASN A 382 -0.26 9.32 -6.99
C ASN A 382 0.45 10.44 -6.21
N GLU A 383 0.46 11.65 -6.76
CA GLU A 383 0.99 12.84 -6.08
C GLU A 383 0.04 13.31 -4.97
N GLN A 384 -1.27 13.31 -5.23
CA GLN A 384 -2.30 13.53 -4.19
C GLN A 384 -2.18 12.51 -3.05
N ASP A 385 -2.00 11.23 -3.38
CA ASP A 385 -1.76 10.15 -2.43
C ASP A 385 -0.51 10.43 -1.57
N ARG A 386 0.59 10.83 -2.20
CA ARG A 386 1.85 11.20 -1.52
C ARG A 386 1.63 12.37 -0.56
N MET A 387 1.04 13.46 -1.03
CA MET A 387 0.80 14.67 -0.24
C MET A 387 -0.14 14.41 0.94
N THR A 388 -1.21 13.64 0.72
CA THR A 388 -2.15 13.24 1.78
C THR A 388 -1.43 12.47 2.89
N LEU A 389 -0.62 11.47 2.52
CA LEU A 389 0.14 10.67 3.49
C LEU A 389 1.22 11.50 4.20
N MET A 390 1.98 12.31 3.47
CA MET A 390 3.02 13.17 4.07
C MET A 390 2.44 14.13 5.09
N HIS A 391 1.34 14.81 4.74
CA HIS A 391 0.68 15.73 5.64
C HIS A 391 0.15 15.03 6.89
N ALA A 392 -0.49 13.86 6.74
CA ALA A 392 -1.02 13.10 7.86
C ALA A 392 0.08 12.62 8.82
N VAL A 393 1.20 12.11 8.28
CA VAL A 393 2.38 11.68 9.05
C VAL A 393 3.00 12.89 9.77
N ALA A 394 3.35 13.94 9.02
CA ALA A 394 4.03 15.12 9.57
C ALA A 394 3.21 15.79 10.68
N LYS A 395 1.88 15.85 10.53
CA LYS A 395 0.98 16.36 11.57
C LYS A 395 1.09 15.55 12.87
N GLN A 396 1.00 14.22 12.78
CA GLN A 396 1.05 13.36 13.97
C GLN A 396 2.44 13.34 14.63
N GLU A 397 3.52 13.38 13.84
CA GLU A 397 4.88 13.56 14.37
C GLU A 397 5.06 14.90 15.10
N LEU A 398 4.51 15.98 14.54
CA LEU A 398 4.57 17.31 15.16
C LEU A 398 3.84 17.34 16.49
N ILE A 399 2.69 16.65 16.61
CA ILE A 399 1.95 16.50 17.87
C ILE A 399 2.83 15.81 18.91
N MET A 400 3.42 14.64 18.60
CA MET A 400 4.32 13.91 19.51
C MET A 400 5.52 14.78 19.94
N ARG A 401 6.15 15.45 18.98
CA ARG A 401 7.32 16.31 19.24
C ARG A 401 6.95 17.50 20.13
N THR A 402 5.81 18.13 19.88
CA THR A 402 5.33 19.28 20.67
C THR A 402 4.96 18.84 22.07
N TYR A 403 4.25 17.71 22.20
CA TYR A 403 3.91 17.12 23.49
C TYR A 403 5.17 16.86 24.33
N ARG A 404 6.18 16.20 23.76
CA ARG A 404 7.46 15.93 24.46
C ARG A 404 8.22 17.21 24.84
N LYS A 405 8.20 18.24 23.98
CA LYS A 405 8.80 19.55 24.30
C LYS A 405 8.09 20.20 25.50
N ARG A 406 6.76 20.17 25.53
CA ARG A 406 5.96 20.71 26.64
C ARG A 406 6.20 19.93 27.93
N LEU A 407 6.29 18.60 27.86
CA LEU A 407 6.68 17.76 28.99
C LEU A 407 8.03 18.21 29.57
N ALA A 408 9.04 18.40 28.71
CA ALA A 408 10.37 18.83 29.16
C ALA A 408 10.40 20.22 29.81
N ILE A 409 9.65 21.18 29.24
CA ILE A 409 9.50 22.52 29.82
C ILE A 409 8.76 22.45 31.15
N GLY A 410 7.68 21.67 31.21
CA GLY A 410 6.86 21.50 32.41
C GLY A 410 7.64 20.91 33.58
N THR A 411 8.48 19.90 33.32
CA THR A 411 9.31 19.27 34.35
C THR A 411 10.34 20.21 34.97
N ALA A 412 10.71 21.30 34.31
CA ALA A 412 11.58 22.32 34.91
C ALA A 412 10.92 22.98 36.15
N SER A 413 9.61 22.83 36.33
CA SER A 413 8.91 23.30 37.52
C SER A 413 8.93 22.29 38.68
N PHE A 414 9.49 21.10 38.51
CA PHE A 414 9.52 20.09 39.58
C PHE A 414 10.46 20.46 40.73
N ASP A 415 11.45 21.31 40.47
CA ASP A 415 12.39 21.82 41.47
C ASP A 415 11.80 22.96 42.33
N LYS A 416 10.58 23.45 42.01
CA LYS A 416 9.91 24.53 42.76
C LYS A 416 9.29 24.03 44.07
N VAL A 417 8.91 24.95 44.95
CA VAL A 417 8.31 24.63 46.27
C VAL A 417 7.02 23.80 46.14
N SER A 418 6.22 24.05 45.11
CA SER A 418 5.02 23.27 44.79
C SER A 418 5.09 22.66 43.39
N LEU A 419 4.61 21.42 43.25
CA LEU A 419 4.42 20.79 41.96
C LEU A 419 3.24 21.43 41.21
N PRO A 420 3.24 21.38 39.87
CA PRO A 420 2.04 21.64 39.08
C PRO A 420 0.90 20.70 39.52
N PRO A 421 -0.35 21.16 39.59
CA PRO A 421 -1.47 20.32 40.02
C PRO A 421 -1.85 19.22 39.01
N ASN A 422 -1.53 19.39 37.72
CA ASN A 422 -1.79 18.43 36.64
C ASN A 422 -0.95 18.76 35.39
N VAL A 423 -1.02 17.91 34.36
CA VAL A 423 -0.31 18.11 33.09
C VAL A 423 -0.79 19.35 32.31
N SER A 424 -2.05 19.76 32.45
CA SER A 424 -2.55 21.00 31.85
C SER A 424 -1.83 22.22 32.39
N ALA A 425 -1.53 22.25 33.70
CA ALA A 425 -0.73 23.30 34.33
C ALA A 425 0.74 23.28 33.89
N MET A 426 1.22 22.17 33.30
CA MET A 426 2.52 22.09 32.62
C MET A 426 2.46 22.65 31.17
N GLY A 427 1.30 23.12 30.71
CA GLY A 427 1.08 23.57 29.34
C GLY A 427 0.98 22.42 28.33
N ILE A 428 0.63 21.22 28.79
CA ILE A 428 0.39 20.04 27.97
C ILE A 428 -1.12 19.92 27.76
N ASP A 429 -1.56 19.82 26.51
CA ASP A 429 -2.94 19.45 26.21
C ASP A 429 -3.14 17.93 26.45
N PRO A 430 -3.98 17.52 27.40
CA PRO A 430 -4.23 16.11 27.72
C PRO A 430 -4.79 15.31 26.55
N GLU A 431 -5.48 15.96 25.61
CA GLU A 431 -6.16 15.32 24.48
C GLU A 431 -5.28 15.30 23.22
N ALA A 432 -4.13 15.98 23.21
CA ALA A 432 -3.28 16.08 22.03
C ALA A 432 -2.89 14.71 21.46
N LEU A 433 -2.58 13.74 22.33
CA LEU A 433 -2.19 12.40 21.90
C LEU A 433 -3.36 11.59 21.31
N LEU A 434 -4.61 11.90 21.63
CA LEU A 434 -5.80 11.21 21.08
C LEU A 434 -5.98 11.49 19.58
N GLN A 435 -5.39 12.58 19.09
CA GLN A 435 -5.40 12.94 17.68
C GLN A 435 -4.46 12.06 16.83
N ILE A 436 -3.61 11.26 17.46
CA ILE A 436 -2.68 10.36 16.79
C ILE A 436 -3.35 9.00 16.58
N SER A 437 -3.48 8.60 15.32
CA SER A 437 -4.21 7.39 14.96
C SER A 437 -3.53 6.55 13.89
N LEU A 438 -2.30 6.86 13.48
CA LEU A 438 -1.59 6.11 12.44
C LEU A 438 -0.49 5.27 13.06
N GLN A 439 -0.38 4.01 12.65
CA GLN A 439 0.78 3.19 13.01
C GLN A 439 2.03 3.64 12.24
N PRO A 440 3.22 3.63 12.89
CA PRO A 440 3.47 3.15 14.25
C PRO A 440 3.26 4.20 15.35
N LEU A 441 3.03 5.47 15.01
CA LEU A 441 2.92 6.59 15.96
C LEU A 441 1.85 6.35 17.04
N ALA A 442 0.73 5.72 16.67
CA ALA A 442 -0.35 5.35 17.58
C ALA A 442 0.13 4.43 18.72
N THR A 443 1.07 3.51 18.46
CA THR A 443 1.64 2.64 19.51
C THR A 443 2.36 3.48 20.58
N PHE A 444 3.16 4.46 20.17
CA PHE A 444 3.89 5.34 21.10
C PHE A 444 2.93 6.29 21.83
N ALA A 445 1.97 6.88 21.11
CA ALA A 445 0.98 7.79 21.68
C ALA A 445 0.12 7.09 22.74
N GLY A 446 -0.37 5.87 22.46
CA GLY A 446 -1.14 5.08 23.42
C GLY A 446 -0.36 4.74 24.70
N ARG A 447 0.94 4.42 24.57
CA ARG A 447 1.80 4.21 25.76
C ARG A 447 2.03 5.50 26.54
N MET A 448 2.25 6.63 25.87
CA MET A 448 2.36 7.93 26.53
C MET A 448 1.07 8.33 27.24
N GLN A 449 -0.10 8.10 26.64
CA GLN A 449 -1.40 8.40 27.27
C GLN A 449 -1.59 7.64 28.57
N LYS A 450 -1.26 6.33 28.61
CA LYS A 450 -1.31 5.54 29.85
C LYS A 450 -0.42 6.15 30.94
N LYS A 451 0.77 6.61 30.58
CA LYS A 451 1.68 7.28 31.52
C LYS A 451 1.26 8.68 31.90
N GLN A 452 0.55 9.41 31.03
CA GLN A 452 -0.03 10.72 31.36
C GLN A 452 -1.02 10.59 32.52
N VAL A 453 -1.86 9.55 32.54
CA VAL A 453 -2.79 9.29 33.66
C VAL A 453 -2.04 9.08 34.98
N VAL A 454 -0.94 8.32 34.94
CA VAL A 454 -0.08 8.09 36.11
C VAL A 454 0.60 9.39 36.57
N LEU A 455 1.07 10.20 35.62
CA LEU A 455 1.70 11.49 35.90
C LEU A 455 0.70 12.45 36.54
N ASP A 456 -0.52 12.56 36.02
CA ASP A 456 -1.57 13.41 36.58
C ASP A 456 -1.92 13.02 38.03
N ALA A 457 -2.04 11.71 38.31
CA ALA A 457 -2.25 11.22 39.66
C ALA A 457 -1.09 11.62 40.60
N ALA A 458 0.16 11.39 40.17
CA ALA A 458 1.35 11.74 40.95
C ALA A 458 1.45 13.24 41.25
N LEU A 459 1.10 14.09 40.28
CA LEU A 459 1.06 15.54 40.44
C LEU A 459 -0.01 15.98 41.43
N THR A 460 -1.20 15.39 41.34
CA THR A 460 -2.33 15.68 42.23
C THR A 460 -2.03 15.28 43.67
N GLU A 461 -1.34 14.16 43.87
CA GLU A 461 -0.90 13.65 45.18
C GLU A 461 0.32 14.41 45.74
N GLY A 462 0.95 15.28 44.96
CA GLY A 462 2.18 15.97 45.35
C GLY A 462 3.42 15.07 45.41
N ASN A 463 3.36 13.88 44.81
CA ASN A 463 4.45 12.90 44.82
C ASN A 463 5.52 13.23 43.76
N ARG A 464 6.51 14.02 44.15
CA ARG A 464 7.58 14.50 43.27
C ARG A 464 8.41 13.38 42.65
N GLU A 465 8.77 12.37 43.45
CA GLU A 465 9.60 11.27 42.98
C GLU A 465 8.87 10.48 41.89
N HIS A 466 7.60 10.15 42.13
CA HIS A 466 6.79 9.41 41.17
C HIS A 466 6.51 10.24 39.90
N ALA A 467 6.14 11.52 40.03
CA ALA A 467 5.93 12.40 38.89
C ALA A 467 7.19 12.54 38.03
N SER A 468 8.35 12.68 38.66
CA SER A 468 9.63 12.80 37.98
C SER A 468 10.00 11.49 37.25
N ARG A 469 9.82 10.34 37.90
CA ARG A 469 10.01 9.01 37.29
C ARG A 469 9.12 8.84 36.05
N THR A 470 7.82 9.11 36.17
CA THR A 470 6.86 8.95 35.07
C THR A 470 7.16 9.90 33.89
N ALA A 471 7.59 11.14 34.17
CA ALA A 471 7.99 12.06 33.11
C ALA A 471 9.21 11.55 32.34
N VAL A 472 10.19 10.94 33.02
CA VAL A 472 11.35 10.30 32.37
C VAL A 472 10.92 9.13 31.50
N GLU A 473 10.02 8.26 31.99
CA GLU A 473 9.46 7.14 31.22
C GLU A 473 8.79 7.64 29.93
N MET A 474 7.94 8.66 30.02
CA MET A 474 7.29 9.29 28.87
C MET A 474 8.32 9.89 27.89
N HIS A 475 9.37 10.53 28.39
CA HIS A 475 10.42 11.09 27.54
C HIS A 475 11.18 10.01 26.76
N ILE A 476 11.48 8.87 27.40
CA ILE A 476 12.13 7.72 26.75
C ILE A 476 11.24 7.16 25.63
N ILE A 477 9.93 6.96 25.87
CA ILE A 477 8.98 6.56 24.82
C ILE A 477 9.04 7.54 23.64
N GLY A 478 9.11 8.84 23.92
CA GLY A 478 9.21 9.88 22.89
C GLY A 478 10.52 9.88 22.13
N LYS A 479 11.63 9.45 22.76
CA LYS A 479 12.90 9.25 22.06
C LYS A 479 12.85 8.04 21.13
N LEU A 480 12.26 6.93 21.58
CA LEU A 480 12.07 5.73 20.76
C LEU A 480 11.16 6.03 19.56
N GLN A 481 10.12 6.86 19.71
CA GLN A 481 9.35 7.36 18.58
C GLN A 481 10.22 8.17 17.61
N GLY A 482 11.08 9.05 18.11
CA GLY A 482 12.02 9.81 17.29
C GLY A 482 12.98 8.91 16.50
N LEU A 483 13.46 7.83 17.13
CA LEU A 483 14.32 6.84 16.48
C LEU A 483 13.58 6.16 15.33
N ARG A 484 12.32 5.78 15.55
CA ARG A 484 11.48 5.20 14.50
C ARG A 484 11.31 6.15 13.31
N SER A 485 11.02 7.43 13.56
CA SER A 485 10.94 8.45 12.51
C SER A 485 12.27 8.64 11.76
N CYS A 486 13.40 8.58 12.46
CA CYS A 486 14.73 8.62 11.85
C CYS A 486 14.93 7.43 10.89
N ILE A 487 14.62 6.21 11.34
CA ILE A 487 14.69 5.00 10.52
C ILE A 487 13.79 5.12 9.28
N ASP A 488 12.55 5.57 9.43
CA ASP A 488 11.64 5.71 8.29
C ASP A 488 12.12 6.79 7.29
N THR A 489 12.79 7.86 7.77
CA THR A 489 13.44 8.87 6.92
C THR A 489 14.60 8.27 6.11
N ILE A 490 15.42 7.43 6.75
CA ILE A 490 16.49 6.68 6.08
C ILE A 490 15.89 5.73 5.04
N GLN A 491 14.85 4.95 5.41
CA GLN A 491 14.18 4.03 4.50
C GLN A 491 13.50 4.73 3.31
N LEU A 492 12.97 5.94 3.51
CA LEU A 492 12.43 6.79 2.43
C LEU A 492 13.53 7.31 1.50
N SER A 493 14.71 7.61 2.05
CA SER A 493 15.88 8.04 1.28
C SER A 493 16.44 6.90 0.43
N ILE A 494 16.62 5.72 1.03
CA ILE A 494 17.03 4.48 0.35
C ILE A 494 16.02 4.13 -0.76
N ALA A 495 14.72 4.11 -0.46
CA ALA A 495 13.68 3.84 -1.46
C ALA A 495 13.63 4.90 -2.57
N GLY A 496 14.10 6.12 -2.30
CA GLY A 496 14.21 7.17 -3.30
C GLY A 496 15.52 7.17 -4.09
N ASN A 497 16.46 6.26 -3.79
CA ASN A 497 17.86 6.33 -4.25
C ASN A 497 18.48 7.73 -4.03
N CYS A 498 18.14 8.37 -2.91
CA CYS A 498 18.66 9.68 -2.52
C CYS A 498 19.79 9.54 -1.52
N ALA A 499 20.64 10.57 -1.43
CA ALA A 499 21.59 10.69 -0.33
C ALA A 499 20.85 10.62 1.00
N ILE A 500 21.38 9.81 1.92
CA ILE A 500 20.89 9.75 3.29
C ILE A 500 21.29 11.06 3.97
N PRO A 501 20.39 11.74 4.71
CA PRO A 501 20.71 13.03 5.35
C PRO A 501 21.60 12.81 6.59
N VAL A 502 22.89 12.61 6.37
CA VAL A 502 23.88 12.26 7.41
C VAL A 502 23.88 13.25 8.56
N GLU A 503 23.93 14.56 8.27
CA GLU A 503 23.94 15.61 9.30
C GLU A 503 22.71 15.56 10.22
N ASP A 504 21.53 15.25 9.67
CA ASP A 504 20.30 15.17 10.45
C ASP A 504 20.30 13.94 11.37
N ILE A 505 20.92 12.84 10.90
CA ILE A 505 21.06 11.62 11.66
C ILE A 505 22.08 11.81 12.78
N GLU A 506 23.22 12.43 12.51
CA GLU A 506 24.23 12.77 13.54
C GLU A 506 23.64 13.68 14.62
N LYS A 507 22.91 14.73 14.23
CA LYS A 507 22.18 15.60 15.17
C LYS A 507 21.18 14.79 15.99
N PHE A 508 20.47 13.85 15.37
CA PHE A 508 19.55 12.97 16.08
C PHE A 508 20.27 12.01 17.03
N VAL A 509 21.42 11.44 16.65
CA VAL A 509 22.25 10.55 17.49
C VAL A 509 22.73 11.27 18.73
N GLN A 510 23.23 12.49 18.58
CA GLN A 510 23.64 13.33 19.70
C GLN A 510 22.45 13.60 20.63
N TYR A 511 21.31 14.00 20.07
CA TYR A 511 20.07 14.22 20.81
C TYR A 511 19.58 12.96 21.53
N PHE A 512 19.61 11.80 20.87
CA PHE A 512 19.14 10.53 21.42
C PHE A 512 20.04 10.12 22.59
N THR A 513 21.36 10.16 22.41
CA THR A 513 22.38 9.73 23.38
C THR A 513 22.33 10.51 24.70
N GLN A 514 22.03 11.80 24.66
CA GLN A 514 21.92 12.61 25.87
C GLN A 514 20.62 12.25 26.62
N ARG A 515 20.60 11.37 27.62
CA ARG A 515 19.39 11.06 28.43
C ARG A 515 18.87 12.36 29.08
N GLN A 516 17.84 12.98 28.49
CA GLN A 516 17.59 14.43 28.64
C GLN A 516 16.24 14.77 29.26
N LEU A 517 15.82 13.98 30.23
CA LEU A 517 14.87 14.48 31.21
C LEU A 517 15.38 14.06 32.58
N LEU A 518 15.66 15.05 33.45
CA LEU A 518 16.10 14.86 34.84
C LEU A 518 17.21 13.78 34.97
N PRO A 519 18.47 14.08 34.57
CA PRO A 519 19.55 13.09 34.45
C PRO A 519 19.88 12.31 35.74
N GLN A 520 19.48 12.84 36.90
CA GLN A 520 19.59 12.20 38.19
C GLN A 520 18.61 11.04 38.40
N ILE A 521 17.60 10.87 37.54
CA ILE A 521 16.57 9.83 37.67
C ILE A 521 16.78 8.75 36.63
N ILE A 522 17.04 7.55 37.13
CA ILE A 522 17.22 6.35 36.31
C ILE A 522 16.04 5.41 36.58
N VAL A 523 15.37 4.99 35.51
CA VAL A 523 14.30 3.99 35.54
C VAL A 523 14.84 2.71 34.90
N PRO A 524 15.24 1.69 35.70
CA PRO A 524 15.98 0.53 35.21
C PRO A 524 15.28 -0.23 34.08
N GLU A 525 13.95 -0.39 34.17
CA GLU A 525 13.17 -1.14 33.18
C GLU A 525 13.16 -0.44 31.81
N TYR A 526 13.20 0.89 31.79
CA TYR A 526 13.27 1.69 30.56
C TYR A 526 14.70 1.90 30.08
N GLU A 527 15.68 1.86 30.98
CA GLU A 527 17.10 2.02 30.66
C GLU A 527 17.61 0.89 29.77
N GLN A 528 17.29 -0.37 30.09
CA GLN A 528 17.72 -1.51 29.28
C GLN A 528 17.21 -1.40 27.83
N VAL A 529 15.95 -1.02 27.66
CA VAL A 529 15.34 -0.82 26.34
C VAL A 529 15.96 0.36 25.61
N PHE A 530 16.16 1.48 26.30
CA PHE A 530 16.81 2.66 25.74
C PHE A 530 18.23 2.33 25.27
N GLU A 531 18.98 1.57 26.05
CA GLU A 531 20.37 1.26 25.76
C GLU A 531 20.56 0.25 24.63
N LYS A 532 19.67 -0.74 24.54
CA LYS A 532 19.54 -1.60 23.37
C LYS A 532 19.39 -0.75 22.10
N HIS A 533 18.42 0.17 22.08
CA HIS A 533 18.14 1.01 20.91
C HIS A 533 19.22 2.09 20.66
N ARG A 534 20.00 2.47 21.68
CA ARG A 534 21.19 3.30 21.51
C ARG A 534 22.29 2.54 20.76
N ILE A 535 22.52 1.27 21.11
CA ILE A 535 23.44 0.39 20.37
C ILE A 535 22.97 0.23 18.92
N ASP A 536 21.65 0.04 18.72
CA ASP A 536 21.08 -0.08 17.37
C ASP A 536 21.35 1.18 16.53
N LEU A 537 21.21 2.36 17.13
CA LEU A 537 21.48 3.64 16.47
C LEU A 537 22.98 3.82 16.14
N SER A 538 23.88 3.36 16.99
CA SER A 538 25.32 3.32 16.68
C SER A 538 25.61 2.41 15.48
N GLY A 539 24.91 1.28 15.37
CA GLY A 539 24.98 0.40 14.20
C GLY A 539 24.61 1.13 12.91
N ILE A 540 23.54 1.94 12.94
CA ILE A 540 23.14 2.78 11.81
C ILE A 540 24.25 3.79 11.44
N GLN A 541 24.87 4.44 12.44
CA GLN A 541 25.93 5.42 12.21
C GLN A 541 27.13 4.81 11.50
N VAL A 542 27.55 3.58 11.87
CA VAL A 542 28.65 2.87 11.21
C VAL A 542 28.39 2.68 9.71
N TYR A 543 27.16 2.31 9.32
CA TYR A 543 26.79 2.19 7.91
C TYR A 543 26.78 3.53 7.17
N ILE A 544 26.52 4.63 7.88
CA ILE A 544 26.50 5.98 7.30
C ILE A 544 27.92 6.50 7.10
N ASP A 545 28.80 6.29 8.08
CA ASP A 545 30.20 6.71 8.03
C ASP A 545 30.97 5.98 6.92
N GLN A 546 30.53 4.77 6.55
CA GLN A 546 31.06 3.98 5.43
C GLN A 546 30.62 4.48 4.04
N GLN A 547 29.74 5.50 3.93
CA GLN A 547 29.29 6.05 2.63
C GLN A 547 30.38 6.78 1.81
N ILE A 548 31.61 6.84 2.32
CA ILE A 548 32.74 7.52 1.70
C ILE A 548 33.21 6.78 0.43
N ASP A 549 32.89 5.49 0.24
CA ASP A 549 33.29 4.72 -0.94
C ASP A 549 32.11 4.38 -1.88
N VAL A 550 32.25 4.74 -3.17
CA VAL A 550 31.12 4.87 -4.12
C VAL A 550 30.67 3.52 -4.74
N GLN A 551 31.42 2.44 -4.56
CA GLN A 551 31.39 1.28 -5.47
C GLN A 551 30.77 -0.02 -4.94
N PRO A 552 30.04 -0.05 -3.79
CA PRO A 552 28.73 -0.69 -3.89
C PRO A 552 27.68 -0.07 -2.93
N ARG A 553 27.17 1.12 -3.27
CA ARG A 553 26.04 1.73 -2.53
C ARG A 553 24.81 0.81 -2.46
N GLU A 554 24.57 0.00 -3.49
CA GLU A 554 23.40 -0.90 -3.53
C GLU A 554 23.49 -2.05 -2.53
N GLU A 555 24.67 -2.68 -2.39
CA GLU A 555 24.86 -3.77 -1.43
C GLU A 555 24.78 -3.25 0.00
N MET A 556 25.45 -2.13 0.28
CA MET A 556 25.40 -1.45 1.57
C MET A 556 23.98 -0.99 1.91
N TYR A 557 23.22 -0.41 0.98
CA TYR A 557 21.81 -0.06 1.20
C TYR A 557 20.92 -1.29 1.37
N GLY A 558 21.23 -2.40 0.70
CA GLY A 558 20.56 -3.68 0.89
C GLY A 558 20.77 -4.24 2.30
N GLN A 559 22.00 -4.21 2.80
CA GLN A 559 22.36 -4.63 4.16
C GLN A 559 21.74 -3.71 5.21
N LEU A 560 21.88 -2.38 5.05
CA LEU A 560 21.27 -1.40 5.93
C LEU A 560 19.76 -1.56 5.97
N LYS A 561 19.09 -1.76 4.83
CA LYS A 561 17.63 -1.99 4.81
C LYS A 561 17.23 -3.24 5.60
N LYS A 562 17.94 -4.36 5.44
CA LYS A 562 17.70 -5.60 6.21
C LYS A 562 17.89 -5.37 7.71
N TYR A 563 18.95 -4.63 8.08
CA TYR A 563 19.20 -4.26 9.46
C TYR A 563 18.06 -3.41 10.04
N LEU A 564 17.66 -2.35 9.35
CA LEU A 564 16.55 -1.48 9.76
C LEU A 564 15.21 -2.23 9.89
N ASP A 565 14.92 -3.17 8.98
CA ASP A 565 13.71 -3.98 9.03
C ASP A 565 13.71 -5.00 10.20
N SER A 566 14.89 -5.31 10.77
CA SER A 566 15.02 -6.19 11.95
C SER A 566 14.76 -5.48 13.29
N LEU A 567 14.74 -4.15 13.30
CA LEU A 567 14.59 -3.35 14.53
C LEU A 567 13.12 -3.33 14.99
N ALA A 568 12.80 -4.16 15.98
CA ALA A 568 11.47 -4.28 16.60
C ALA A 568 11.23 -3.22 17.69
N ILE A 569 11.22 -1.93 17.31
CA ILE A 569 11.06 -0.81 18.26
C ILE A 569 9.67 -0.84 18.90
N GLU A 570 8.63 -1.03 18.09
CA GLU A 570 7.23 -1.03 18.54
C GLU A 570 6.97 -2.15 19.54
N ASP A 571 7.55 -3.34 19.32
CA ASP A 571 7.41 -4.47 20.24
C ASP A 571 8.14 -4.21 21.56
N SER A 572 9.34 -3.62 21.49
CA SER A 572 10.07 -3.19 22.69
C SER A 572 9.26 -2.19 23.51
N VAL A 573 8.55 -1.26 22.85
CA VAL A 573 7.72 -0.23 23.50
C VAL A 573 6.43 -0.81 24.07
N ARG A 574 5.82 -1.80 23.42
CA ARG A 574 4.65 -2.52 23.93
C ARG A 574 4.96 -3.30 25.20
N ALA A 575 6.16 -3.86 25.28
CA ALA A 575 6.64 -4.64 26.43
C ALA A 575 7.04 -3.80 27.66
N LEU A 576 7.16 -2.47 27.51
CA LEU A 576 7.47 -1.60 28.65
C LEU A 576 6.34 -1.63 29.69
N PRO A 577 6.66 -1.49 31.00
CA PRO A 577 5.66 -1.46 32.07
C PRO A 577 4.85 -0.16 32.01
#